data_AF-A0A8T4PXB0-F1
#
_entry.id   AF-A0A8T4PXB0-F1
#
_cell.length_a   1.000
_cell.length_b   1.000
_cell.length_c   1.000
_cell.angle_alpha   90.00
_cell.angle_beta   90.00
_cell.angle_gamma   90.00
#
_symmetry.space_group_name_H-M   'P 1'
#
loop_
_entity.id
_entity.type
_entity.pdbx_description
1 polymer ?
#
loop_
_entity_poly.entity_id
_entity_poly.type
_entity_poly.pdbx_seq_one_letter_code
_entity_poly.pdbx_strand_id
1 'polypeptide(L)' 'MIELREKKIEELNKQPIVETTIRKSDDGKWIIHKVSITDIKPVSYLEKVMDSF' A
#
# COMPACT_ATOMS: atom_id res chain seq x y z
N MET A 1 2.97 -19.84 -18.53
CA MET A 1 2.47 -18.50 -18.15
C MET A 1 1.14 -18.69 -17.45
N ILE A 2 0.95 -18.14 -16.25
CA ILE A 2 -0.35 -18.16 -15.57
C ILE A 2 -1.19 -17.05 -16.18
N GLU A 3 -2.23 -17.41 -16.92
CA GLU A 3 -3.20 -16.47 -17.45
C GLU A 3 -4.19 -16.12 -16.32
N LEU A 4 -4.05 -14.91 -15.78
CA LEU A 4 -4.92 -14.42 -14.71
C LEU A 4 -6.23 -13.92 -15.33
N ARG A 5 -7.38 -14.39 -14.82
CA ARG A 5 -8.71 -13.88 -15.24
C ARG A 5 -8.82 -12.39 -14.93
N GLU A 6 -9.53 -11.64 -15.76
CA GLU A 6 -9.71 -10.18 -15.64
C GLU A 6 -10.16 -9.74 -14.23
N LYS A 7 -11.14 -10.43 -13.64
CA LYS A 7 -11.59 -10.16 -12.26
C LYS A 7 -10.46 -10.24 -11.23
N LYS A 8 -9.51 -11.16 -11.41
CA LYS A 8 -8.38 -11.33 -10.49
C LYS A 8 -7.37 -10.19 -10.61
N ILE A 9 -7.16 -9.68 -11.82
CA ILE A 9 -6.31 -8.51 -12.07
C ILE A 9 -6.95 -7.27 -11.43
N GLU A 10 -8.26 -7.11 -11.59
CA GLU A 10 -9.00 -6.00 -10.97
C GLU A 10 -8.90 -6.05 -9.43
N GLU A 11 -9.02 -7.23 -8.82
CA GLU A 11 -8.82 -7.40 -7.38
C GLU A 11 -7.39 -7.07 -6.93
N LEU A 12 -6.37 -7.49 -7.70
CA LEU A 12 -4.97 -7.20 -7.39
C LEU A 12 -4.67 -5.70 -7.47
N ASN A 13 -5.25 -4.99 -8.44
CA ASN A 13 -5.10 -3.54 -8.58
C ASN A 13 -5.77 -2.75 -7.45
N LYS A 14 -6.67 -3.35 -6.68
CA LYS A 14 -7.32 -2.75 -5.51
C LYS A 14 -6.61 -3.07 -4.19
N GLN A 15 -5.54 -3.87 -4.21
CA GLN A 15 -4.78 -4.18 -3.00
C GLN A 15 -3.89 -3.00 -2.61
N PRO A 16 -3.69 -2.76 -1.31
CA PRO A 16 -2.72 -1.79 -0.86
C PRO A 16 -1.31 -2.25 -1.24
N ILE A 17 -0.44 -1.30 -1.55
CA ILE A 17 0.98 -1.57 -1.77
C ILE A 17 1.62 -1.74 -0.40
N VAL A 18 2.29 -2.88 -0.21
CA VAL A 18 3.00 -3.19 1.04
C VAL A 18 4.50 -3.12 0.77
N GLU A 19 5.19 -2.23 1.45
CA GLU A 19 6.63 -2.04 1.34
C GLU A 19 7.29 -2.29 2.69
N THR A 20 8.31 -3.14 2.68
CA THR A 20 9.12 -3.42 3.87
C THR A 20 10.51 -2.82 3.69
N THR A 21 10.95 -2.04 4.66
CA THR A 21 12.31 -1.51 4.73
C THR A 21 12.99 -2.02 6.01
N ILE A 22 14.14 -2.64 5.85
CA ILE A 22 14.98 -3.08 6.98
C ILE A 22 16.26 -2.27 6.94
N ARG A 23 16.54 -1.54 8.01
CA ARG A 23 17.77 -0.74 8.13
C ARG A 23 18.35 -0.85 9.52
N LYS A 24 19.64 -0.56 9.64
CA LYS A 24 20.28 -0.35 10.93
C LYS A 24 19.92 1.05 11.44
N SER A 25 19.81 1.24 12.76
CA SER A 25 19.72 2.58 13.34
C SER A 25 21.00 3.36 13.05
N ASP A 26 20.90 4.69 13.06
CA ASP A 26 22.03 5.57 12.74
C ASP A 26 23.20 5.37 13.71
N ASP A 27 22.92 5.02 14.97
CA ASP A 27 23.93 4.68 15.98
C ASP A 27 24.45 3.23 15.88
N GLY A 28 23.94 2.44 14.95
CA GLY A 28 24.36 1.06 14.72
C GLY A 28 23.91 0.05 15.79
N LYS A 29 23.10 0.43 16.77
CA LYS A 29 22.74 -0.46 17.89
C LYS A 29 21.50 -1.30 17.62
N TRP A 30 20.65 -0.89 16.69
CA TRP A 30 19.34 -1.50 16.46
C TRP A 30 19.13 -1.87 14.99
N ILE A 31 18.27 -2.86 14.78
CA ILE A 31 17.66 -3.12 13.49
C ILE A 31 16.24 -2.57 13.52
N ILE A 32 15.95 -1.69 12.57
CA ILE A 32 14.65 -1.06 12.39
C ILE A 32 13.98 -1.76 11.21
N HIS A 33 12.91 -2.50 11.52
CA HIS A 33 12.00 -3.06 10.53
C HIS A 33 10.79 -2.14 10.40
N LYS A 34 10.66 -1.46 9.25
CA LYS A 34 9.54 -0.59 8.93
C LYS A 34 8.67 -1.24 7.85
N VAL A 35 7.36 -1.29 8.10
CA VAL A 35 6.36 -1.69 7.11
C VAL A 35 5.52 -0.45 6.79
N SER A 36 5.43 -0.12 5.50
CA SER A 36 4.54 0.91 4.97
C SER A 36 3.43 0.22 4.20
N ILE A 37 2.17 0.55 4.53
CA ILE A 37 1.00 0.06 3.80
C ILE A 37 0.35 1.30 3.16
N THR A 38 0.39 1.36 1.84
CA THR A 38 -0.15 2.47 1.05
C THR A 38 -1.42 2.00 0.36
N ASP A 39 -2.56 2.49 0.84
CA ASP A 39 -3.85 2.28 0.20
C ASP A 39 -4.12 3.42 -0.80
N ILE A 40 -4.36 3.09 -2.07
CA ILE A 40 -4.60 4.07 -3.14
C ILE A 40 -6.10 4.14 -3.39
N LYS A 41 -6.72 5.23 -2.95
CA LYS A 41 -8.14 5.49 -3.18
C LYS A 41 -8.33 6.47 -4.35
N PRO A 42 -9.41 6.32 -5.15
CA PRO A 42 -9.76 7.32 -6.15
C PRO A 42 -9.96 8.69 -5.53
N VAL A 43 -9.55 9.75 -6.23
CA VAL A 43 -9.75 11.14 -5.76
C VAL A 43 -11.23 11.41 -5.45
N SER A 44 -12.14 10.88 -6.27
CA SER A 44 -13.60 10.99 -6.05
C SER A 44 -14.09 10.37 -4.74
N TYR A 45 -13.40 9.36 -4.21
CA TYR A 45 -13.69 8.83 -2.88
C TYR A 45 -13.27 9.83 -1.80
N LEU A 46 -12.09 10.43 -1.96
CA LEU A 46 -11.58 11.44 -1.03
C LEU A 46 -12.49 12.67 -1.00
N GLU A 47 -12.86 13.20 -2.17
CA GLU A 47 -13.80 14.32 -2.31
C GLU A 47 -15.12 14.03 -1.59
N LYS A 48 -15.74 12.87 -1.85
CA LYS A 48 -17.01 12.48 -1.22
C LYS A 48 -16.92 12.39 0.31
N VAL A 49 -15.81 11.88 0.83
CA VAL A 49 -15.61 11.72 2.29
C VAL A 49 -15.30 13.06 2.95
N MET A 50 -14.51 13.92 2.30
CA MET A 50 -14.12 15.23 2.83
C MET A 50 -15.25 16.26 2.73
N ASP A 51 -16.09 16.21 1.69
CA ASP A 51 -17.30 17.04 1.56
C ASP A 51 -18.39 16.65 2.58
N SER A 52 -18.23 15.53 3.30
CA SER A 52 -19.16 15.07 4.34
C SER A 52 -18.79 15.57 5.76
N PHE A 53 -17.77 16.42 5.89
CA PHE A 53 -17.37 17.11 7.14
C PHE A 53 -17.66 18.61 7.05
#